data_AF-A0A223SA25-F1
#
_entry.id   AF-A0A223SA25-F1
#
_cell.length_a   1.000
_cell.length_b   1.000
_cell.length_c   1.000
_cell.angle_alpha   90.00
_cell.angle_beta   90.00
_cell.angle_gamma   90.00
#
_symmetry.space_group_name_H-M   'P 1'
#
loop_
_entity.id
_entity.type
_entity.pdbx_description
1 polymer ?
#
loop_
_entity_poly.entity_id
_entity_poly.type
_entity_poly.pdbx_seq_one_letter_code
_entity_poly.pdbx_strand_id
1 'polypeptide(L)'
;MAEFRITSDDDGFDLRKLAAALAESQGWPRDRVSIWENRGGGGVVVTVDDALLTHHEPDPLTLPMHTLSDVHKACELLRRRDPSLRGVDFLALRDEAARFFSAGWSIADLLHALSHRHDGAPWPRGEGYQGIEWLEHRLRSWKTPSGDIRPSVSQETAQLRIVGRAGLPDDIGMPDEAPVAPRRSATPESARAAADDARRLMRAGTRTTSDGLGHRERTAAQITRPGGRRNPGPGDPR
;
A
#
# COMPACT_ATOMS: atom_id res chain seq x y z
N MET A 1 1.92 27.27 -11.19
CA MET A 1 1.04 26.67 -12.21
C MET A 1 1.97 26.09 -13.26
N ALA A 2 1.84 24.82 -13.60
CA ALA A 2 2.72 24.18 -14.57
C ALA A 2 1.99 23.82 -15.85
N GLU A 3 2.71 23.92 -16.96
CA GLU A 3 2.20 23.70 -18.30
C GLU A 3 2.97 22.56 -18.97
N PHE A 4 2.23 21.60 -19.52
CA PHE A 4 2.77 20.49 -20.31
C PHE A 4 2.19 20.58 -21.71
N ARG A 5 3.05 20.41 -22.72
CA ARG A 5 2.64 20.37 -24.12
C ARG A 5 2.75 18.95 -24.65
N ILE A 6 1.66 18.47 -25.22
CA ILE A 6 1.59 17.19 -25.92
C ILE A 6 1.53 17.47 -27.42
N THR A 7 2.48 16.94 -28.17
CA THR A 7 2.54 16.99 -29.62
C THR A 7 2.65 15.58 -30.17
N SER A 8 2.07 15.33 -31.33
CA SER A 8 2.23 14.07 -32.07
C SER A 8 2.48 14.42 -33.53
N ASP A 9 3.41 13.70 -34.15
CA ASP A 9 3.69 13.77 -35.59
C ASP A 9 2.72 12.89 -36.42
N ASP A 10 1.87 12.12 -35.73
CA ASP A 10 0.83 11.27 -36.31
C ASP A 10 -0.54 11.93 -36.12
N ASP A 11 -1.20 12.25 -37.24
CA ASP A 11 -2.53 12.89 -37.32
C ASP A 11 -3.68 11.94 -36.91
N GLY A 12 -3.40 10.65 -36.69
CA GLY A 12 -4.39 9.65 -36.30
C GLY A 12 -4.82 9.68 -34.82
N PHE A 13 -4.15 10.46 -33.97
CA PHE A 13 -4.38 10.48 -32.52
C PHE A 13 -5.13 11.72 -32.04
N ASP A 14 -6.24 11.50 -31.34
CA ASP A 14 -6.92 12.56 -30.58
C ASP A 14 -6.11 12.90 -29.32
N LEU A 15 -5.23 13.90 -29.47
CA LEU A 15 -4.36 14.40 -28.39
C LEU A 15 -5.15 14.95 -27.20
N ARG A 16 -6.37 15.46 -27.43
CA ARG A 16 -7.21 16.00 -26.35
C ARG A 16 -7.77 14.87 -25.50
N LYS A 17 -8.21 13.79 -26.14
CA LYS A 17 -8.66 12.58 -25.44
C LYS A 17 -7.52 11.91 -24.69
N LEU A 18 -6.31 11.89 -25.25
CA LEU A 18 -5.11 11.38 -24.57
C LEU A 18 -4.75 12.23 -23.35
N ALA A 19 -4.78 13.56 -23.47
CA ALA A 19 -4.55 14.48 -22.35
C ALA A 19 -5.56 14.27 -21.22
N ALA A 20 -6.84 14.08 -21.55
CA ALA A 20 -7.90 13.82 -20.58
C ALA A 20 -7.69 12.47 -19.85
N ALA A 21 -7.35 11.41 -20.60
CA ALA A 21 -7.07 10.10 -20.02
C ALA A 21 -5.85 10.13 -19.08
N LEU A 22 -4.81 10.90 -19.44
CA LEU A 22 -3.64 11.10 -18.58
C LEU A 22 -4.01 11.81 -17.27
N ALA A 23 -4.75 12.92 -17.34
CA ALA A 23 -5.20 13.63 -16.14
C ALA A 23 -6.06 12.75 -15.20
N GLU A 24 -6.95 11.93 -15.78
CA GLU A 24 -7.75 10.97 -15.03
C GLU A 24 -6.91 9.86 -14.39
N SER A 25 -5.90 9.35 -15.09
CA SER A 25 -4.99 8.32 -14.56
C SER A 25 -4.19 8.80 -13.35
N GLN A 26 -3.91 10.11 -13.27
CA GLN A 26 -3.24 10.74 -12.12
C GLN A 26 -4.20 11.10 -10.98
N GLY A 27 -5.51 10.89 -11.17
CA GLY A 27 -6.53 11.24 -10.18
C GLY A 27 -6.70 12.75 -9.98
N TRP A 28 -6.26 13.56 -10.94
CA TRP A 28 -6.36 15.01 -10.82
C TRP A 28 -7.80 15.51 -11.03
N PRO A 29 -8.30 16.41 -10.16
CA PRO A 29 -9.63 16.98 -10.31
C PRO A 29 -9.77 17.78 -11.62
N ARG A 30 -10.88 17.58 -12.34
CA ARG A 30 -11.14 18.24 -13.64
C ARG A 30 -11.26 19.77 -13.53
N ASP A 31 -11.60 20.30 -12.38
CA ASP A 31 -11.66 21.74 -12.08
C ASP A 31 -10.27 22.38 -11.86
N ARG A 32 -9.24 21.55 -11.67
CA ARG A 32 -7.85 21.97 -11.41
C ARG A 32 -6.88 21.62 -12.53
N VAL A 33 -7.41 21.07 -13.64
CA VAL A 33 -6.67 20.76 -14.86
C VAL A 33 -7.40 21.40 -16.03
N SER A 34 -6.68 22.16 -16.84
CA SER A 34 -7.22 22.79 -18.04
C SER A 34 -6.51 22.23 -19.27
N ILE A 35 -7.28 21.83 -20.29
CA ILE A 35 -6.78 21.22 -21.52
C ILE A 35 -7.30 22.03 -22.71
N TRP A 36 -6.40 22.56 -23.53
CA TRP A 36 -6.77 23.32 -24.72
C TRP A 36 -5.81 23.08 -25.89
N GLU A 37 -6.29 23.34 -27.10
CA GLU A 37 -5.48 23.24 -28.30
C GLU A 37 -4.52 24.42 -28.43
N ASN A 38 -3.29 24.14 -28.85
CA ASN A 38 -2.33 25.19 -29.07
C ASN A 38 -2.69 26.01 -30.32
N ARG A 39 -2.77 27.34 -30.19
CA ARG A 39 -3.10 28.26 -31.29
C ARG A 39 -2.12 28.21 -32.49
N GLY A 40 -0.93 27.66 -32.29
CA GLY A 40 0.09 27.48 -33.34
C GLY A 40 -0.02 26.19 -34.16
N GLY A 41 -1.04 25.34 -33.90
CA GLY A 41 -1.23 24.06 -34.58
C GLY A 41 -0.36 22.92 -34.03
N GLY A 42 -0.87 21.69 -34.14
CA GLY A 42 -0.12 20.44 -33.90
C GLY A 42 0.08 19.99 -32.45
N GLY A 43 -0.68 20.52 -31.47
CA GLY A 43 -0.54 20.04 -30.10
C GLY A 43 -1.60 20.52 -29.12
N VAL A 44 -1.64 19.86 -27.97
CA VAL A 44 -2.52 20.17 -26.84
C VAL A 44 -1.68 20.65 -25.67
N VAL A 45 -2.13 21.72 -25.03
CA VAL A 45 -1.55 22.26 -23.81
C VAL A 45 -2.41 21.83 -22.63
N VAL A 46 -1.76 21.27 -21.62
CA VAL A 46 -2.35 20.87 -20.35
C VAL A 46 -1.76 21.74 -19.27
N THR A 47 -2.60 22.41 -18.50
CA THR A 47 -2.16 23.22 -17.37
C THR A 47 -2.75 22.72 -16.08
N VAL A 48 -1.87 22.60 -15.08
CA VAL A 48 -2.13 21.96 -13.81
C VAL A 48 -1.70 22.90 -12.69
N ASP A 49 -2.48 22.94 -11.61
CA ASP A 49 -2.07 23.61 -10.38
C ASP A 49 -0.80 22.94 -9.80
N ASP A 50 0.19 23.73 -9.36
CA ASP A 50 1.44 23.19 -8.79
C ASP A 50 1.19 22.34 -7.55
N ALA A 51 0.11 22.61 -6.82
CA ALA A 51 -0.29 21.81 -5.69
C ALA A 51 -0.56 20.34 -6.06
N LEU A 52 -0.99 20.06 -7.30
CA LEU A 52 -1.24 18.70 -7.79
C LEU A 52 0.02 17.98 -8.27
N LEU A 53 1.11 18.73 -8.50
CA LEU A 53 2.42 18.21 -8.92
C LEU A 53 3.32 17.90 -7.73
N THR A 54 2.90 18.31 -6.54
CA THR A 54 3.57 17.95 -5.31
C THR A 54 3.31 16.48 -5.05
N HIS A 55 4.33 15.63 -5.22
CA HIS A 55 4.26 14.25 -4.74
C HIS A 55 3.98 14.29 -3.25
N HIS A 56 2.74 14.02 -2.85
CA HIS A 56 2.43 13.75 -1.46
C HIS A 56 3.15 12.45 -1.11
N GLU A 57 4.24 12.57 -0.35
CA GLU A 57 4.89 11.41 0.23
C GLU A 57 3.82 10.68 1.06
N PRO A 58 3.56 9.39 0.80
CA PRO A 58 2.52 8.67 1.51
C PRO A 58 2.80 8.73 3.01
N ASP A 59 1.77 8.99 3.82
CA ASP A 59 1.93 9.15 5.26
C ASP A 59 2.65 7.92 5.84
N PRO A 60 3.85 8.09 6.43
CA PRO A 60 4.63 6.98 6.94
C PRO A 60 3.90 6.17 8.00
N LEU A 61 2.87 6.75 8.63
CA LEU A 61 2.07 6.07 9.64
C LEU A 61 1.09 5.03 9.06
N THR A 62 0.78 5.14 7.78
CA THR A 62 -0.21 4.31 7.08
C THR A 62 0.40 3.35 6.05
N LEU A 63 1.72 3.44 5.85
CA LEU A 63 2.43 2.59 4.90
C LEU A 63 2.33 1.10 5.30
N PRO A 64 1.97 0.21 4.37
CA PRO A 64 2.05 -1.22 4.62
C PRO A 64 3.51 -1.66 4.70
N MET A 65 3.80 -2.53 5.66
CA MET A 65 5.16 -3.02 5.91
C MET A 65 5.36 -4.35 5.19
N HIS A 66 6.21 -4.35 4.16
CA HIS A 66 6.43 -5.55 3.33
C HIS A 66 7.81 -6.18 3.53
N THR A 67 8.76 -5.47 4.13
CA THR A 67 10.12 -5.96 4.34
C THR A 67 10.58 -5.82 5.79
N LEU A 68 11.61 -6.59 6.17
CA LEU A 68 12.25 -6.47 7.49
C LEU A 68 12.85 -5.08 7.74
N SER A 69 13.32 -4.40 6.68
CA SER A 69 13.84 -3.03 6.78
C SER A 69 12.72 -2.04 7.11
N ASP A 70 11.53 -2.23 6.51
CA ASP A 70 10.37 -1.39 6.79
C ASP A 70 9.89 -1.57 8.23
N VAL A 71 9.80 -2.83 8.69
CA VAL A 71 9.48 -3.14 10.09
C VAL A 71 10.48 -2.50 11.06
N HIS A 72 11.78 -2.53 10.74
CA HIS A 72 12.80 -1.88 11.56
C HIS A 72 12.57 -0.36 11.66
N LYS A 73 12.40 0.32 10.53
CA LYS A 73 12.13 1.78 10.49
C LYS A 73 10.83 2.13 11.21
N ALA A 74 9.81 1.29 11.08
CA ALA A 74 8.54 1.44 11.80
C ALA A 74 8.74 1.38 13.31
N CYS A 75 9.52 0.42 13.80
CA CYS A 75 9.82 0.28 15.23
C CYS A 75 10.63 1.45 15.78
N GLU A 76 11.56 2.02 15.00
CA GLU A 76 12.22 3.26 15.39
C GLU A 76 11.25 4.42 15.50
N LEU A 77 10.33 4.56 14.54
CA LEU A 77 9.32 5.61 14.56
C LEU A 77 8.39 5.46 15.77
N LEU A 78 7.97 4.23 16.10
CA LEU A 78 7.19 3.90 17.29
C LEU A 78 7.88 4.36 18.57
N ARG A 79 9.16 3.98 18.77
CA ARG A 79 9.93 4.41 19.97
C ARG A 79 10.09 5.92 20.08
N ARG A 80 10.23 6.61 18.94
CA ARG A 80 10.31 8.08 18.93
C ARG A 80 8.98 8.74 19.29
N ARG A 81 7.86 8.13 18.91
CA ARG A 81 6.51 8.71 19.08
C ARG A 81 5.85 8.35 20.41
N ASP A 82 6.15 7.19 20.99
CA ASP A 82 5.52 6.73 22.23
C ASP A 82 6.53 6.62 23.39
N PRO A 83 6.47 7.52 24.40
CA PRO A 83 7.33 7.49 25.57
C PRO A 83 7.18 6.24 26.44
N SER A 84 6.07 5.51 26.35
CA SER A 84 5.86 4.29 27.13
C SER A 84 6.76 3.13 26.69
N LEU A 85 7.34 3.23 25.49
CA LEU A 85 8.34 2.28 24.99
C LEU A 85 9.76 2.57 25.51
N ARG A 86 9.93 3.55 26.41
CA ARG A 86 11.21 3.77 27.10
C ARG A 86 11.57 2.53 27.92
N GLY A 87 12.83 2.11 27.82
CA GLY A 87 13.34 0.90 28.50
C GLY A 87 12.96 -0.43 27.83
N VAL A 88 12.18 -0.42 26.76
CA VAL A 88 11.88 -1.64 25.98
C VAL A 88 13.08 -1.99 25.09
N ASP A 89 13.49 -3.26 25.11
CA ASP A 89 14.50 -3.77 24.19
C ASP A 89 13.99 -3.70 22.73
N PHE A 90 14.86 -3.24 21.83
CA PHE A 90 14.46 -2.99 20.45
C PHE A 90 14.15 -4.27 19.68
N LEU A 91 14.89 -5.36 19.94
CA LEU A 91 14.66 -6.65 19.30
C LEU A 91 13.29 -7.21 19.73
N ALA A 92 13.01 -7.17 21.03
CA ALA A 92 11.73 -7.61 21.58
C ALA A 92 10.55 -6.80 21.01
N LEU A 93 10.67 -5.47 20.93
CA LEU A 93 9.67 -4.63 20.29
C LEU A 93 9.46 -5.03 18.82
N ARG A 94 10.55 -5.21 18.07
CA ARG A 94 10.49 -5.52 16.65
C ARG A 94 9.83 -6.86 16.38
N ASP A 95 10.19 -7.88 17.13
CA ASP A 95 9.67 -9.24 16.95
C ASP A 95 8.18 -9.31 17.28
N GLU A 96 7.74 -8.57 18.31
CA GLU A 96 6.34 -8.47 18.66
C GLU A 96 5.54 -7.63 17.63
N ALA A 97 6.04 -6.45 17.25
CA ALA A 97 5.39 -5.59 16.26
C ALA A 97 5.29 -6.22 14.87
N ALA A 98 6.29 -7.03 14.46
CA ALA A 98 6.27 -7.74 13.18
C ALA A 98 5.03 -8.63 13.00
N ARG A 99 4.51 -9.23 14.08
CA ARG A 99 3.29 -10.04 14.06
C ARG A 99 2.06 -9.20 13.73
N PHE A 100 1.95 -8.02 14.33
CA PHE A 100 0.86 -7.06 14.07
C PHE A 100 0.94 -6.52 12.64
N PHE A 101 2.12 -6.13 12.17
CA PHE A 101 2.30 -5.70 10.78
C PHE A 101 1.95 -6.81 9.78
N SER A 102 2.28 -8.07 10.09
CA SER A 102 1.88 -9.22 9.27
C SER A 102 0.37 -9.45 9.26
N ALA A 103 -0.35 -9.03 10.30
CA ALA A 103 -1.81 -8.99 10.35
C ALA A 103 -2.41 -7.76 9.63
N GLY A 104 -1.59 -7.00 8.89
CA GLY A 104 -2.02 -5.85 8.09
C GLY A 104 -2.22 -4.57 8.89
N TRP A 105 -1.74 -4.50 10.14
CA TRP A 105 -1.78 -3.27 10.92
C TRP A 105 -0.78 -2.25 10.39
N SER A 106 -1.12 -0.98 10.52
CA SER A 106 -0.23 0.16 10.25
C SER A 106 0.49 0.62 11.53
N ILE A 107 1.43 1.56 11.41
CA ILE A 107 2.07 2.20 12.57
C ILE A 107 1.03 2.95 13.40
N ALA A 108 0.09 3.64 12.75
CA ALA A 108 -0.99 4.35 13.41
C ALA A 108 -1.84 3.42 14.28
N ASP A 109 -2.13 2.20 13.79
CA ASP A 109 -2.88 1.20 14.54
C ASP A 109 -2.12 0.73 15.78
N LEU A 110 -0.82 0.49 15.64
CA LEU A 110 0.01 0.08 16.78
C LEU A 110 0.09 1.20 17.84
N LEU A 111 0.27 2.46 17.42
CA LEU A 111 0.23 3.62 18.33
C LEU A 111 -1.14 3.75 19.02
N HIS A 112 -2.22 3.47 18.29
CA HIS A 112 -3.55 3.44 18.87
C HIS A 112 -3.66 2.34 19.93
N ALA A 113 -3.21 1.13 19.65
CA ALA A 113 -3.22 0.02 20.61
C ALA A 113 -2.33 0.23 21.85
N LEU A 114 -1.25 1.01 21.72
CA LEU A 114 -0.42 1.39 22.85
C LEU A 114 -1.06 2.48 23.73
N SER A 115 -1.98 3.26 23.17
CA SER A 115 -2.69 4.33 23.89
C SER A 115 -4.08 3.94 24.39
N HIS A 116 -4.72 2.98 23.73
CA HIS A 116 -6.08 2.52 24.00
C HIS A 116 -6.16 0.98 24.01
N ARG A 117 -7.13 0.50 24.77
CA ARG A 117 -7.57 -0.90 24.81
C ARG A 117 -8.47 -1.19 23.61
N HIS A 118 -8.73 -2.47 23.34
CA HIS A 118 -9.66 -2.88 22.28
C HIS A 118 -11.11 -2.40 22.50
N ASP A 119 -11.49 -2.10 23.75
CA ASP A 119 -12.80 -1.51 24.10
C ASP A 119 -12.83 0.02 23.91
N GLY A 120 -11.75 0.61 23.41
CA GLY A 120 -11.59 2.05 23.22
C GLY A 120 -11.22 2.82 24.49
N ALA A 121 -11.14 2.16 25.66
CA ALA A 121 -10.74 2.84 26.88
C ALA A 121 -9.23 3.16 26.87
N PRO A 122 -8.80 4.36 27.29
CA PRO A 122 -7.39 4.72 27.30
C PRO A 122 -6.61 3.93 28.37
N TRP A 123 -5.34 3.60 28.06
CA TRP A 123 -4.43 3.05 29.06
C TRP A 123 -3.97 4.12 30.07
N PRO A 124 -3.71 3.74 31.34
CA PRO A 124 -3.07 4.63 32.30
C PRO A 124 -1.67 5.04 31.81
N ARG A 125 -1.30 6.28 32.09
CA ARG A 125 -0.04 6.92 31.66
C ARG A 125 0.80 7.33 32.86
N GLY A 126 2.11 7.38 32.68
CA GLY A 126 3.07 7.79 33.71
C GLY A 126 4.34 6.92 33.73
N GLU A 127 5.26 7.20 34.64
CA GLU A 127 6.55 6.49 34.74
C GLU A 127 6.41 5.01 35.14
N GLY A 128 5.35 4.65 35.87
CA GLY A 128 5.05 3.26 36.25
C GLY A 128 4.40 2.42 35.14
N TYR A 129 4.09 3.02 33.98
CA TYR A 129 3.34 2.41 32.88
C TYR A 129 4.21 2.25 31.61
N GLN A 130 5.50 1.95 31.80
CA GLN A 130 6.51 1.86 30.74
C GLN A 130 7.18 0.49 30.74
N GLY A 131 7.96 0.20 29.70
CA GLY A 131 8.78 -1.01 29.61
C GLY A 131 8.05 -2.22 29.02
N ILE A 132 8.77 -3.34 28.96
CA ILE A 132 8.36 -4.53 28.18
C ILE A 132 7.08 -5.17 28.73
N GLU A 133 6.93 -5.23 30.05
CA GLU A 133 5.73 -5.77 30.71
C GLU A 133 4.46 -5.03 30.29
N TRP A 134 4.53 -3.69 30.22
CA TRP A 134 3.42 -2.86 29.77
C TRP A 134 3.20 -2.97 28.26
N LEU A 135 4.25 -3.08 27.44
CA LEU A 135 4.09 -3.36 26.02
C LEU A 135 3.31 -4.66 25.81
N GLU A 136 3.75 -5.75 26.45
CA GLU A 136 3.09 -7.05 26.34
C GLU A 136 1.66 -7.01 26.88
N HIS A 137 1.44 -6.38 28.04
CA HIS A 137 0.11 -6.24 28.62
C HIS A 137 -0.86 -5.54 27.66
N ARG A 138 -0.41 -4.44 27.04
CA ARG A 138 -1.24 -3.68 26.11
C ARG A 138 -1.53 -4.46 24.84
N LEU A 139 -0.51 -5.03 24.22
CA LEU A 139 -0.67 -5.79 22.97
C LEU A 139 -1.44 -7.10 23.18
N ARG A 140 -1.33 -7.74 24.34
CA ARG A 140 -2.14 -8.92 24.70
C ARG A 140 -3.63 -8.62 24.73
N SER A 141 -4.03 -7.40 25.09
CA SER A 141 -5.45 -7.00 25.05
C SER A 141 -6.05 -6.97 23.63
N TRP A 142 -5.20 -6.90 22.61
CA TRP A 142 -5.55 -6.92 21.19
C TRP A 142 -5.41 -8.30 20.55
N LYS A 143 -5.08 -9.32 21.35
CA LYS A 143 -5.07 -10.72 20.92
C LYS A 143 -6.30 -11.44 21.44
N THR A 144 -6.78 -12.43 20.69
CA THR A 144 -7.78 -13.37 21.17
C THR A 144 -7.15 -14.35 22.17
N PRO A 145 -7.95 -15.10 22.95
CA PRO A 145 -7.43 -16.19 23.78
C PRO A 145 -6.67 -17.27 22.99
N SER A 146 -6.96 -17.44 21.69
CA SER A 146 -6.23 -18.33 20.78
C SER A 146 -4.89 -17.75 20.31
N GLY A 147 -4.61 -16.47 20.57
CA GLY A 147 -3.39 -15.78 20.16
C GLY A 147 -3.49 -15.06 18.82
N ASP A 148 -4.67 -15.07 18.19
CA ASP A 148 -4.92 -14.36 16.93
C ASP A 148 -5.00 -12.85 17.18
N ILE A 149 -4.44 -12.06 16.27
CA ILE A 149 -4.48 -10.59 16.36
C ILE A 149 -5.85 -10.12 15.89
N ARG A 150 -6.53 -9.35 16.74
CA ARG A 150 -7.82 -8.74 16.40
C ARG A 150 -7.66 -7.69 15.30
N PRO A 151 -8.70 -7.43 14.50
CA PRO A 151 -8.68 -6.30 13.57
C PRO A 151 -8.41 -4.99 14.31
N SER A 152 -7.68 -4.07 13.68
CA SER A 152 -7.53 -2.72 14.21
C SER A 152 -8.79 -1.88 13.96
N VAL A 153 -8.95 -0.78 14.70
CA VAL A 153 -10.07 0.17 14.50
C VAL A 153 -10.11 0.71 13.06
N SER A 154 -8.96 0.95 12.44
CA SER A 154 -8.90 1.43 11.05
C SER A 154 -9.30 0.34 10.05
N GLN A 155 -8.96 -0.92 10.32
CA GLN A 155 -9.38 -2.07 9.52
C GLN A 155 -10.89 -2.31 9.64
N GLU A 156 -11.46 -2.23 10.84
CA GLU A 156 -12.91 -2.32 11.05
C GLU A 156 -13.65 -1.21 10.29
N THR A 157 -13.16 0.03 10.39
CA THR A 157 -13.72 1.19 9.67
C THR A 157 -13.58 1.05 8.15
N ALA A 158 -12.49 0.47 7.65
CA ALA A 158 -12.30 0.19 6.23
C ALA A 158 -13.24 -0.92 5.74
N GLN A 159 -13.43 -1.98 6.54
CA GLN A 159 -14.32 -3.09 6.22
C GLN A 159 -15.78 -2.61 6.13
N LEU A 160 -16.25 -1.80 7.08
CA LEU A 160 -17.59 -1.18 7.03
C LEU A 160 -17.79 -0.32 5.78
N ARG A 161 -16.78 0.44 5.35
CA ARG A 161 -16.85 1.24 4.11
C ARG A 161 -16.93 0.38 2.85
N ILE A 162 -16.22 -0.74 2.81
CA ILE A 162 -16.24 -1.66 1.67
C ILE A 162 -17.61 -2.35 1.58
N VAL A 163 -18.17 -2.80 2.70
CA VAL A 163 -19.53 -3.38 2.77
C VAL A 163 -20.56 -2.37 2.26
N GLY A 164 -20.53 -1.13 2.77
CA GLY A 164 -21.45 -0.07 2.32
C GLY A 164 -21.28 0.33 0.84
N ARG A 165 -20.06 0.27 0.28
CA ARG A 165 -19.80 0.63 -1.14
C ARG A 165 -20.11 -0.50 -2.12
N ALA A 166 -20.05 -1.76 -1.68
CA ALA A 166 -20.34 -2.92 -2.52
C ALA A 166 -21.84 -3.21 -2.66
N GLY A 167 -22.72 -2.47 -1.96
CA GLY A 167 -24.17 -2.71 -1.99
C GLY A 167 -24.57 -4.09 -1.46
N LEU A 168 -23.68 -4.74 -0.72
CA LEU A 168 -23.96 -5.99 -0.02
C LEU A 168 -24.79 -5.63 1.23
N PRO A 169 -25.88 -6.35 1.51
CA PRO A 169 -26.69 -6.07 2.69
C PRO A 169 -25.83 -6.17 3.97
N ASP A 170 -26.13 -5.30 4.94
CA ASP A 170 -25.39 -5.10 6.19
C ASP A 170 -25.33 -6.36 7.10
N ASP A 171 -25.95 -7.47 6.68
CA ASP A 171 -26.10 -8.74 7.41
C ASP A 171 -25.03 -9.79 7.08
N ILE A 172 -24.16 -9.55 6.10
CA ILE A 172 -23.07 -10.50 5.78
C ILE A 172 -21.93 -10.37 6.80
N GLY A 173 -21.91 -11.31 7.76
CA GLY A 173 -20.81 -11.53 8.69
C GLY A 173 -21.09 -11.16 10.15
N MET A 174 -22.29 -10.66 10.47
CA MET A 174 -22.75 -10.58 11.85
C MET A 174 -23.13 -12.00 12.32
N PRO A 175 -22.71 -12.44 13.53
CA PRO A 175 -23.21 -13.69 14.07
C PRO A 175 -24.71 -13.53 14.31
N ASP A 176 -25.51 -14.25 13.52
CA ASP A 176 -26.95 -14.35 13.72
C ASP A 176 -27.16 -14.94 15.12
N GLU A 177 -27.84 -14.18 15.98
CA GLU A 177 -28.21 -14.60 17.33
C GLU A 177 -29.42 -15.56 17.23
N ALA A 178 -29.24 -16.62 16.44
CA ALA A 178 -30.19 -17.69 16.25
C ALA A 178 -29.72 -18.92 17.05
N PRO A 179 -30.65 -19.64 17.71
CA PRO A 179 -30.30 -20.78 18.55
C PRO A 179 -29.56 -21.85 17.74
N VAL A 180 -28.42 -22.28 18.29
CA VAL A 180 -27.45 -23.24 17.75
C VAL A 180 -28.13 -24.42 17.04
N ALA A 181 -28.22 -24.34 15.72
CA ALA A 181 -28.45 -25.50 14.88
C ALA A 181 -27.12 -26.29 14.72
N PRO A 182 -27.16 -27.63 14.70
CA PRO A 182 -25.94 -28.44 14.63
C PRO A 182 -25.19 -28.16 13.33
N ARG A 183 -23.92 -27.78 13.48
CA ARG A 183 -22.95 -27.50 12.41
C ARG A 183 -22.99 -28.60 11.34
N ARG A 184 -23.57 -28.31 10.18
CA ARG A 184 -23.37 -29.11 8.97
C ARG A 184 -21.95 -28.87 8.49
N SER A 185 -21.09 -29.86 8.65
CA SER A 185 -19.79 -29.91 8.01
C SER A 185 -19.96 -29.69 6.50
N ALA A 186 -19.11 -28.85 5.92
CA ALA A 186 -19.06 -28.63 4.48
C ALA A 186 -18.93 -29.99 3.77
N THR A 187 -19.79 -30.23 2.78
CA THR A 187 -19.77 -31.48 2.04
C THR A 187 -18.45 -31.58 1.25
N PRO A 188 -17.88 -32.79 1.07
CA PRO A 188 -16.57 -32.96 0.40
C PRO A 188 -16.51 -32.35 -1.01
N GLU A 189 -17.67 -32.24 -1.66
CA GLU A 189 -17.83 -31.69 -2.99
C GLU A 189 -17.66 -30.17 -3.02
N SER A 190 -18.14 -29.44 -2.01
CA SER A 190 -17.96 -27.99 -1.92
C SER A 190 -16.50 -27.61 -1.62
N ALA A 191 -15.81 -28.42 -0.82
CA ALA A 191 -14.38 -28.25 -0.56
C ALA A 191 -13.53 -28.49 -1.82
N ARG A 192 -13.92 -29.46 -2.67
CA ARG A 192 -13.24 -29.72 -3.96
C ARG A 192 -13.47 -28.61 -4.97
N ALA A 193 -14.70 -28.11 -5.08
CA ALA A 193 -15.02 -26.99 -5.96
C ALA A 193 -14.20 -25.73 -5.60
N ALA A 194 -14.11 -25.39 -4.30
CA ALA A 194 -13.30 -24.26 -3.84
C ALA A 194 -11.80 -24.45 -4.13
N ALA A 195 -11.27 -25.67 -3.98
CA ALA A 195 -9.88 -25.98 -4.28
C ALA A 195 -9.54 -25.87 -5.78
N ASP A 196 -10.46 -26.29 -6.65
CA ASP A 196 -10.26 -26.19 -8.10
C ASP A 196 -10.39 -24.75 -8.61
N ASP A 197 -11.26 -23.94 -8.02
CA ASP A 197 -11.33 -22.51 -8.31
C ASP A 197 -10.04 -21.76 -7.89
N ALA A 198 -9.50 -22.08 -6.71
CA ALA A 198 -8.22 -21.55 -6.27
C ALA A 198 -7.08 -21.91 -7.23
N ARG A 199 -7.05 -23.15 -7.74
CA ARG A 199 -6.08 -23.58 -8.77
C ARG A 199 -6.28 -22.85 -10.09
N ARG A 200 -7.52 -22.58 -10.48
CA ARG A 200 -7.85 -21.85 -11.71
C ARG A 200 -7.35 -20.41 -11.64
N LEU A 201 -7.51 -19.76 -10.49
CA LEU A 201 -7.01 -18.40 -10.23
C LEU A 201 -5.47 -18.33 -10.24
N MET A 202 -4.78 -19.28 -9.60
CA MET A 202 -3.31 -19.32 -9.60
C MET A 202 -2.73 -19.51 -11.02
N ARG A 203 -3.39 -20.30 -11.88
CA ARG A 203 -2.99 -20.48 -13.29
C ARG A 203 -3.32 -19.29 -14.19
N ALA A 204 -4.28 -18.44 -13.81
CA ALA A 204 -4.58 -17.21 -14.52
C ALA A 204 -3.54 -16.12 -14.19
N GLY A 205 -3.14 -15.99 -12.91
CA GLY A 205 -2.16 -14.99 -12.48
C GLY A 205 -0.72 -15.24 -12.99
N THR A 206 -0.35 -16.50 -13.19
CA THR A 206 1.01 -16.87 -13.67
C THR A 206 1.27 -16.55 -15.14
N ARG A 207 0.23 -16.38 -15.98
CA ARG A 207 0.41 -15.91 -17.37
C ARG A 207 0.62 -14.41 -17.48
N THR A 208 0.07 -13.62 -16.56
CA THR A 208 0.13 -12.15 -16.62
C THR A 208 1.46 -11.59 -16.09
N THR A 209 2.16 -12.31 -15.20
CA THR A 209 3.44 -11.86 -14.64
C THR A 209 4.65 -12.19 -15.52
N SER A 210 4.56 -13.25 -16.35
CA SER A 210 5.67 -13.65 -17.22
C SER A 210 5.88 -12.70 -18.40
N ASP A 211 4.82 -12.10 -18.95
CA ASP A 211 4.93 -11.11 -20.03
C ASP A 211 5.45 -9.74 -19.54
N GLY A 212 5.11 -9.36 -18.30
CA GLY A 212 5.59 -8.10 -17.70
C GLY A 212 7.07 -8.11 -17.34
N LEU A 213 7.62 -9.27 -16.95
CA LEU A 213 9.03 -9.43 -16.58
C LEU A 213 9.96 -9.48 -17.81
N GLY A 214 9.55 -10.17 -18.89
CA GLY A 214 10.36 -10.27 -20.12
C GLY A 214 10.48 -8.97 -20.92
N HIS A 215 9.62 -7.98 -20.68
CA HIS A 215 9.74 -6.64 -21.29
C HIS A 215 10.73 -5.76 -20.50
N ARG A 216 10.75 -5.85 -19.17
CA ARG A 216 11.61 -5.02 -18.30
C ARG A 216 13.09 -5.37 -18.42
N GLU A 217 13.43 -6.66 -18.58
CA GLU A 217 14.82 -7.09 -18.78
C GLU A 217 15.41 -6.65 -20.12
N ARG A 218 14.60 -6.61 -21.20
CA ARG A 218 15.06 -6.13 -22.51
C ARG A 218 15.43 -4.65 -22.52
N THR A 219 14.69 -3.83 -21.78
CA THR A 219 14.97 -2.39 -21.69
C THR A 219 16.21 -2.10 -20.83
N ALA A 220 16.49 -2.92 -19.82
CA ALA A 220 17.68 -2.77 -18.97
C ALA A 220 18.99 -3.04 -19.73
N ALA A 221 18.99 -3.98 -20.69
CA ALA A 221 20.17 -4.33 -21.47
C ALA A 221 20.58 -3.29 -22.53
N GLN A 222 19.70 -2.36 -22.93
CA GLN A 222 19.99 -1.34 -23.94
C GLN A 222 20.53 -0.02 -23.38
N ILE A 223 20.45 0.22 -22.07
CA ILE A 223 20.76 1.54 -21.48
C ILE A 223 22.24 1.66 -21.04
N THR A 224 22.98 0.56 -20.91
CA THR A 224 24.39 0.58 -20.47
C THR A 224 25.40 0.51 -21.62
N ARG A 225 25.51 1.60 -22.41
CA ARG A 225 26.79 2.03 -23.01
C ARG A 225 26.69 3.46 -23.58
N PRO A 226 27.40 4.41 -22.97
CA PRO A 226 28.36 5.17 -23.78
C PRO A 226 29.67 5.45 -23.02
N GLY A 227 30.81 5.38 -23.70
CA GLY A 227 32.06 5.98 -23.21
C GLY A 227 33.28 5.09 -23.35
N GLY A 228 33.91 5.10 -24.52
CA GLY A 228 35.24 4.53 -24.74
C GLY A 228 35.99 5.29 -25.82
N ARG A 229 36.55 6.45 -25.46
CA ARG A 229 37.44 7.28 -26.29
C ARG A 229 38.68 6.49 -26.75
N ARG A 230 39.11 6.66 -28.01
CA ARG A 230 40.53 6.61 -28.39
C ARG A 230 40.87 7.72 -29.39
N ASN A 231 41.87 8.52 -29.01
CA ASN A 231 42.58 9.53 -29.80
C ASN A 231 43.27 8.90 -31.03
N PRO A 232 43.36 9.61 -32.17
CA PRO A 232 44.36 9.34 -33.19
C PRO A 232 45.57 10.27 -32.99
N GLY A 233 46.76 9.71 -32.76
CA GLY A 233 48.03 10.43 -32.92
C GLY A 233 48.71 9.93 -34.20
N PRO A 234 49.14 10.80 -35.13
CA PRO A 234 49.94 10.40 -36.28
C PRO A 234 51.43 10.67 -36.05
N GLY A 235 52.28 9.73 -36.48
CA GLY A 235 53.75 9.81 -36.49
C GLY A 235 54.30 8.42 -36.14
N ASP A 236 54.93 7.63 -37.02
CA ASP A 236 55.75 7.93 -38.19
C ASP A 236 55.67 6.77 -39.21
N PRO A 237 56.14 6.98 -40.45
CA PRO A 237 57.00 5.96 -41.02
C PRO A 237 58.30 6.53 -41.60
N ARG A 238 59.40 5.97 -41.08
CA ARG A 238 60.75 5.84 -41.66
C ARG A 238 61.74 6.99 -41.46
#